data_AF-A0A1V2QLP0-F1
#
_entry.id   AF-A0A1V2QLP0-F1
#
_cell.length_a   1.000
_cell.length_b   1.000
_cell.length_c   1.000
_cell.angle_alpha   90.00
_cell.angle_beta   90.00
_cell.angle_gamma   90.00
#
_symmetry.space_group_name_H-M   'P 1'
#
loop_
_entity.id
_entity.type
_entity.pdbx_description
1 polymer ?
#
loop_
_entity_poly.entity_id
_entity_poly.type
_entity_poly.pdbx_seq_one_letter_code
_entity_poly.pdbx_strand_id
1 'polypeptide(L)'
;MRVDRPSDGVVVLHVSGELDTSSAEELARPLKEHLVENVRAVVVDLGGVRFLGSAGLESLVVGSQRARDLGIALVLVATSRATQRPIEATGLNSVFTVVGSVDEALTRF
;
A
#
# COMPACT_ATOMS: atom_id res chain seq x y z
N MET A 1 3.13 12.36 -1.78
CA MET A 1 2.17 11.29 -2.18
C MET A 1 1.25 11.82 -3.28
N ARG A 2 0.94 10.99 -4.29
CA ARG A 2 -0.06 11.26 -5.35
C ARG A 2 -1.18 10.22 -5.30
N VAL A 3 -2.40 10.59 -5.67
CA VAL A 3 -3.56 9.68 -5.70
C VAL A 3 -4.18 9.68 -7.10
N ASP A 4 -4.30 8.50 -7.69
CA ASP A 4 -4.92 8.30 -9.00
C ASP A 4 -6.18 7.41 -8.85
N ARG A 5 -7.15 7.59 -9.76
CA ARG A 5 -8.41 6.81 -9.81
C ARG A 5 -8.62 6.26 -11.23
N PRO A 6 -8.03 5.10 -11.55
CA PRO A 6 -8.04 4.57 -12.91
C PRO A 6 -9.40 4.01 -13.35
N SER A 7 -10.28 3.65 -12.41
CA SER A 7 -11.63 3.19 -12.67
C SER A 7 -12.50 3.38 -11.43
N ASP A 8 -13.80 3.12 -11.57
CA ASP A 8 -14.76 3.33 -10.50
C ASP A 8 -14.49 2.39 -9.30
N GLY A 9 -14.42 2.99 -8.11
CA GLY A 9 -14.08 2.29 -6.87
C GLY A 9 -12.63 1.80 -6.75
N VAL A 10 -11.72 2.13 -7.68
CA VAL A 10 -10.29 1.76 -7.59
C VAL A 10 -9.44 3.00 -7.32
N VAL A 11 -8.58 2.91 -6.30
CA VAL A 11 -7.66 3.99 -5.90
C VAL A 11 -6.22 3.50 -5.98
N VAL A 12 -5.33 4.32 -6.53
CA VAL A 12 -3.88 4.09 -6.50
C VAL A 12 -3.20 5.18 -5.68
N LEU A 13 -2.50 4.79 -4.63
CA LEU A 13 -1.70 5.66 -3.77
C LEU A 13 -0.22 5.54 -4.16
N HIS A 14 0.33 6.56 -4.81
CA HIS A 14 1.75 6.62 -5.12
C HIS A 14 2.53 7.25 -3.97
N VAL A 15 3.36 6.44 -3.34
CA VAL A 15 4.14 6.78 -2.16
C VAL A 15 5.60 6.91 -2.54
N SER A 16 6.26 7.93 -2.00
CA SER A 16 7.64 8.24 -2.34
C SER A 16 8.37 8.80 -1.13
N GLY A 17 9.69 8.65 -1.08
CA GLY A 17 10.50 9.14 0.02
C GLY A 17 10.80 8.06 1.03
N GLU A 18 10.65 8.36 2.31
CA GLU A 18 11.00 7.47 3.42
C GLU A 18 9.75 7.21 4.26
N LEU A 19 9.59 5.98 4.75
CA LEU A 19 8.47 5.54 5.58
C LEU A 19 9.02 5.00 6.91
N ASP A 20 9.36 5.92 7.80
CA ASP A 20 9.87 5.68 9.14
C ASP A 20 8.93 6.25 10.21
N THR A 21 9.36 6.28 11.48
CA THR A 21 8.55 6.80 12.58
C THR A 21 8.16 8.27 12.44
N SER A 22 8.95 9.07 11.72
CA SER A 22 8.67 10.49 11.49
C SER A 22 7.69 10.74 10.34
N SER A 23 7.52 9.74 9.45
CA SER A 23 6.77 9.83 8.19
C SER A 23 5.63 8.81 8.08
N ALA A 24 5.43 7.95 9.09
CA ALA A 24 4.38 6.91 9.08
C ALA A 24 2.97 7.48 8.91
N GLU A 25 2.69 8.67 9.45
CA GLU A 25 1.41 9.35 9.25
C GLU A 25 1.14 9.69 7.78
N GLU A 26 2.19 9.86 6.96
CA GLU A 26 2.05 10.15 5.54
C GLU A 26 1.44 8.99 4.75
N LEU A 27 1.53 7.76 5.26
CA LEU A 27 0.88 6.59 4.68
C LEU A 27 -0.42 6.22 5.41
N ALA A 28 -0.45 6.33 6.74
CA ALA A 28 -1.60 5.93 7.55
C ALA A 28 -2.85 6.79 7.28
N ARG A 29 -2.70 8.12 7.19
CA ARG A 29 -3.83 9.03 6.95
C ARG A 29 -4.49 8.75 5.58
N PRO A 30 -3.75 8.67 4.47
CA PRO A 30 -4.33 8.36 3.15
C PRO A 30 -4.99 7.00 3.06
N LEU A 31 -4.41 5.96 3.68
CA LEU A 31 -5.06 4.66 3.77
C LEU A 31 -6.41 4.76 4.47
N LYS A 32 -6.49 5.49 5.58
CA LYS A 32 -7.76 5.71 6.28
C LYS A 32 -8.77 6.50 5.44
N GLU A 33 -8.33 7.50 4.69
CA GLU A 33 -9.18 8.33 3.83
C GLU A 33 -9.78 7.56 2.64
N HIS A 34 -9.05 6.57 2.11
CA HIS A 34 -9.44 5.85 0.90
C HIS A 34 -9.95 4.44 1.16
N LEU A 35 -9.79 3.90 2.38
CA LEU A 35 -10.48 2.69 2.83
C LEU A 35 -11.84 3.05 3.43
N VAL A 36 -12.76 3.40 2.53
CA VAL A 36 -14.13 3.87 2.83
C VAL A 36 -15.17 3.14 1.98
N GLU A 37 -16.45 3.30 2.32
CA GLU A 37 -17.56 2.74 1.54
C GLU A 37 -17.51 3.20 0.06
N ASN A 38 -17.88 2.30 -0.86
CA ASN A 38 -17.80 2.44 -2.33
C ASN A 38 -16.41 2.30 -2.97
N VAL A 39 -15.35 2.13 -2.18
CA VAL A 39 -14.05 1.68 -2.71
C VAL A 39 -14.03 0.15 -2.72
N ARG A 40 -13.64 -0.44 -3.86
CA ARG A 40 -13.48 -1.90 -4.03
C ARG A 40 -12.01 -2.33 -3.99
N ALA A 41 -11.09 -1.44 -4.35
CA ALA A 41 -9.66 -1.73 -4.31
C ALA A 41 -8.79 -0.51 -4.03
N VAL A 42 -7.72 -0.71 -3.28
CA VAL A 42 -6.63 0.23 -3.07
C VAL A 42 -5.31 -0.43 -3.47
N VAL A 43 -4.58 0.21 -4.37
CA VAL A 43 -3.21 -0.15 -4.75
C VAL A 43 -2.26 0.83 -4.08
N VAL A 44 -1.30 0.34 -3.31
CA VAL A 44 -0.23 1.17 -2.72
C VAL A 44 1.03 0.97 -3.55
N ASP A 45 1.38 1.98 -4.33
CA ASP A 45 2.60 1.99 -5.12
C ASP A 45 3.78 2.53 -4.30
N LEU A 46 4.66 1.62 -3.90
CA LEU A 46 5.87 1.93 -3.15
C LEU A 46 7.10 2.13 -4.06
N GLY A 47 6.92 2.23 -5.38
CA GLY A 47 8.03 2.37 -6.33
C GLY A 47 8.92 3.60 -6.10
N GLY A 48 8.37 4.67 -5.51
CA GLY A 48 9.13 5.86 -5.12
C GLY A 48 9.76 5.81 -3.73
N VAL A 49 9.54 4.74 -2.96
CA VAL A 49 10.01 4.62 -1.57
C VAL A 49 11.46 4.14 -1.55
N ARG A 50 12.31 4.92 -0.88
CA ARG A 50 13.75 4.71 -0.73
C ARG A 50 14.12 4.06 0.61
N PHE A 51 13.21 4.09 1.58
CA PHE A 51 13.35 3.44 2.89
C PHE A 51 11.99 3.05 3.46
N LEU A 52 11.83 1.79 3.87
CA LEU A 52 10.65 1.27 4.54
C LEU A 52 11.02 0.70 5.91
N GLY A 53 10.76 1.48 6.95
CA GLY A 53 10.98 1.13 8.35
C GLY A 53 9.78 0.46 9.00
N SER A 54 9.91 0.13 10.29
CA SER A 54 8.89 -0.58 11.07
C SER A 54 7.54 0.15 11.11
N ALA A 55 7.55 1.46 11.29
CA ALA A 55 6.31 2.25 11.37
C ALA A 55 5.56 2.30 10.01
N GLY A 56 6.30 2.28 8.90
CA GLY A 56 5.72 2.12 7.56
C GLY A 56 5.08 0.74 7.38
N LEU A 57 5.77 -0.32 7.82
CA LEU A 57 5.22 -1.69 7.80
C LEU A 57 3.96 -1.82 8.67
N GLU A 58 3.98 -1.25 9.88
CA GLU A 58 2.83 -1.23 10.78
C GLU A 58 1.63 -0.52 10.12
N SER A 59 1.87 0.63 9.48
CA SER A 59 0.82 1.36 8.75
C SER A 59 0.20 0.52 7.62
N LEU A 60 1.01 -0.25 6.89
CA LEU A 60 0.52 -1.18 5.87
C LEU A 60 -0.31 -2.30 6.51
N VAL A 61 0.12 -2.87 7.63
CA VAL A 61 -0.60 -3.95 8.34
C VAL A 61 -1.95 -3.47 8.87
N VAL A 62 -1.99 -2.29 9.49
CA VAL A 62 -3.23 -1.66 9.94
C VAL A 62 -4.16 -1.38 8.75
N GLY A 63 -3.62 -0.86 7.66
CA GLY A 63 -4.36 -0.67 6.40
C GLY A 63 -4.93 -1.99 5.86
N SER A 64 -4.14 -3.07 5.87
CA SER A 64 -4.61 -4.40 5.45
C SER A 64 -5.74 -4.92 6.31
N GLN A 65 -5.67 -4.74 7.63
CA GLN A 65 -6.75 -5.18 8.51
C GLN A 65 -8.03 -4.40 8.21
N ARG A 66 -7.92 -3.07 8.10
CA ARG A 66 -9.05 -2.19 7.77
C ARG A 66 -9.68 -2.54 6.41
N ALA A 67 -8.85 -2.81 5.40
CA ALA A 67 -9.31 -3.20 4.07
C ALA A 67 -10.09 -4.51 4.12
N ARG A 68 -9.58 -5.52 4.85
CA ARG A 68 -10.29 -6.79 5.08
C ARG A 68 -11.65 -6.58 5.76
N ASP A 69 -11.71 -5.76 6.81
CA ASP A 69 -12.95 -5.50 7.55
C ASP A 69 -14.02 -4.85 6.66
N LEU A 70 -13.61 -4.09 5.65
CA LEU A 70 -14.48 -3.40 4.69
C LEU A 70 -14.71 -4.20 3.40
N GLY A 71 -14.10 -5.38 3.23
CA GLY A 71 -14.16 -6.15 1.99
C GLY A 71 -13.46 -5.49 0.80
N ILE A 72 -12.50 -4.60 1.06
CA ILE A 72 -11.72 -3.87 0.06
C ILE A 72 -10.43 -4.65 -0.22
N ALA A 73 -10.07 -4.81 -1.50
CA ALA A 73 -8.79 -5.38 -1.87
C ALA A 73 -7.66 -4.38 -1.63
N LEU A 74 -6.57 -4.82 -0.96
CA LEU A 74 -5.35 -4.04 -0.79
C LEU A 74 -4.17 -4.75 -1.46
N VAL A 75 -3.54 -4.09 -2.43
CA VAL A 75 -2.41 -4.62 -3.21
C VAL A 75 -1.21 -3.69 -3.07
N LEU A 76 -0.02 -4.25 -2.87
CA LEU A 76 1.22 -3.50 -2.81
C LEU A 76 2.00 -3.64 -4.11
N VAL A 77 2.50 -2.53 -4.66
CA VAL A 77 3.53 -2.55 -5.70
C VAL A 77 4.87 -2.28 -5.03
N ALA A 78 5.79 -3.24 -5.11
CA ALA A 78 7.11 -3.14 -4.50
C ALA A 78 8.18 -3.66 -5.46
N THR A 79 8.98 -2.74 -6.00
CA THR A 79 9.97 -3.02 -7.06
C THR A 79 11.41 -2.84 -6.60
N SER A 80 11.64 -2.13 -5.49
CA SER A 80 12.99 -1.83 -4.99
C SER A 80 13.37 -2.73 -3.81
N ARG A 81 14.67 -2.94 -3.60
CA ARG A 81 15.16 -3.63 -2.41
C ARG A 81 14.79 -2.93 -1.11
N ALA A 82 14.60 -1.61 -1.15
CA ALA A 82 14.22 -0.82 0.02
C ALA A 82 12.82 -1.15 0.51
N THR A 83 11.93 -1.62 -0.38
CA THR A 83 10.56 -2.01 -0.04
C THR A 83 10.40 -3.52 0.07
N GLN A 84 11.04 -4.29 -0.82
CA GLN A 84 10.91 -5.75 -0.83
C GLN A 84 11.53 -6.42 0.40
N ARG A 85 12.77 -6.04 0.78
CA ARG A 85 13.47 -6.70 1.89
C ARG A 85 12.75 -6.56 3.24
N PRO A 86 12.25 -5.38 3.63
CA PRO A 86 11.52 -5.27 4.90
C PRO A 86 10.23 -6.09 4.92
N ILE A 87 9.49 -6.17 3.80
CA ILE A 87 8.28 -6.99 3.69
C ILE A 87 8.62 -8.48 3.78
N GLU A 88 9.68 -8.93 3.08
CA GLU A 88 10.18 -10.31 3.15
C GLU A 88 10.67 -10.69 4.55
N ALA A 89 11.52 -9.87 5.15
CA ALA A 89 12.14 -10.12 6.44
C ALA A 89 11.13 -10.21 7.60
N THR A 90 9.98 -9.55 7.45
CA THR A 90 8.88 -9.58 8.42
C THR A 90 7.81 -10.63 8.10
N GLY A 91 7.97 -11.41 7.03
CA GLY A 91 7.00 -12.43 6.60
C GLY A 91 5.70 -11.86 6.04
N LEU A 92 5.63 -10.56 5.80
CA LEU A 92 4.42 -9.86 5.34
C LEU A 92 4.03 -10.21 3.91
N ASN A 93 4.90 -10.88 3.13
CA ASN A 93 4.54 -11.48 1.85
C ASN A 93 3.38 -12.50 1.94
N SER A 94 3.13 -13.08 3.12
CA SER A 94 1.97 -13.95 3.36
C SER A 94 0.68 -13.18 3.67
N VAL A 95 0.79 -11.89 3.99
CA VAL A 95 -0.32 -11.00 4.37
C VAL A 95 -0.81 -10.18 3.17
N PHE A 96 0.13 -9.73 2.33
CA PHE A 96 -0.17 -8.85 1.20
C PHE A 96 -0.07 -9.58 -0.13
N THR A 97 -0.93 -9.19 -1.07
CA THR A 97 -0.63 -9.39 -2.49
C THR A 97 0.40 -8.34 -2.90
N VAL A 98 1.61 -8.78 -3.25
CA VAL A 98 2.71 -7.93 -3.72
C VAL A 98 2.96 -8.21 -5.20
N VAL A 99 2.99 -7.16 -6.01
CA VAL A 99 3.17 -7.24 -7.48
C VAL A 99 4.27 -6.30 -7.96
N GLY A 100 4.72 -6.49 -9.20
CA GLY A 100 5.85 -5.77 -9.78
C GLY A 100 5.49 -4.44 -10.45
N SER A 101 4.19 -4.14 -10.65
CA SER A 101 3.77 -2.88 -11.27
C SER A 101 2.33 -2.51 -10.90
N VAL A 102 1.99 -1.23 -11.09
CA VAL A 102 0.60 -0.76 -10.98
C VAL A 102 -0.28 -1.41 -12.04
N ASP A 103 0.20 -1.53 -13.28
CA ASP A 103 -0.56 -2.18 -14.36
C ASP A 103 -0.93 -3.62 -13.98
N GLU A 104 0.02 -4.40 -13.45
CA GLU A 104 -0.23 -5.74 -12.95
C GLU A 104 -1.27 -5.74 -11.81
N ALA A 105 -1.18 -4.80 -10.87
CA ALA A 105 -2.16 -4.64 -9.80
C ALA A 105 -3.58 -4.39 -10.34
N LEU A 106 -3.69 -3.54 -11.38
CA LEU A 106 -4.97 -3.14 -11.96
C LEU A 106 -5.65 -4.27 -12.75
N THR A 107 -4.90 -5.23 -13.30
CA THR A 107 -5.52 -6.40 -13.97
C THR A 107 -6.34 -7.30 -13.04
N ARG A 108 -6.29 -7.07 -11.73
CA ARG A 108 -7.03 -7.82 -10.71
C ARG A 108 -8.42 -7.27 -10.41
N PHE A 109 -8.81 -6.14 -10.99
CA PHE A 109 -10.07 -5.41 -10.68
C PHE A 109 -10.84 -5.03 -11.94
#